data_AF-A0A7Y2HMX4-F1
#
_entry.id   AF-A0A7Y2HMX4-F1
#
_cell.length_a   1.000
_cell.length_b   1.000
_cell.length_c   1.000
_cell.angle_alpha   90.00
_cell.angle_beta   90.00
_cell.angle_gamma   90.00
#
_symmetry.space_group_name_H-M   'P 1'
#
loop_
_entity.id
_entity.type
_entity.pdbx_description
1 polymer ?
#
loop_
_entity_poly.entity_id
_entity_poly.type
_entity_poly.pdbx_seq_one_letter_code
_entity_poly.pdbx_strand_id
1 'polypeptide(L)'
;GQVAPAHSVSAGLDYPGVGPEHSYLKDSGRATYASVTDSEALAGFHRLSRLEGIIPALETAHAIAYLSTLAPRHGDRGPILLCLSGRGDKDVAHVARVEGRSLPRS
;
A
#
# COMPACT_ATOMS: atom_id res chain seq x y z
N GLY A 1 -24.98 5.43 -14.83
CA GLY A 1 -23.83 5.99 -14.11
C GLY A 1 -22.69 5.02 -14.26
N GLN A 2 -21.71 5.33 -15.10
CA GLN A 2 -20.55 4.47 -15.28
C GLN A 2 -19.66 4.57 -14.04
N VAL A 3 -19.39 3.44 -13.41
CA VAL A 3 -18.32 3.34 -12.41
C VAL A 3 -17.02 3.54 -13.18
N ALA A 4 -16.27 4.59 -12.83
CA ALA A 4 -14.94 4.79 -13.41
C ALA A 4 -14.08 3.55 -13.09
N PRO A 5 -13.33 3.01 -14.06
CA PRO A 5 -12.43 1.91 -13.77
C PRO A 5 -11.46 2.34 -12.67
N ALA A 6 -11.34 1.52 -11.63
CA ALA A 6 -10.24 1.65 -10.69
C ALA A 6 -8.93 1.48 -11.46
N HIS A 7 -7.89 2.18 -11.03
CA HIS A 7 -6.54 1.93 -11.48
C HIS A 7 -5.63 2.02 -10.26
N SER A 8 -4.90 0.94 -9.99
CA SER A 8 -3.85 0.89 -8.98
C SER A 8 -2.65 0.10 -9.50
N VAL A 9 -1.44 0.51 -9.10
CA VAL A 9 -0.21 -0.28 -9.31
C VAL A 9 -0.27 -1.64 -8.59
N SER A 10 -1.09 -1.74 -7.54
CA SER A 10 -1.38 -2.98 -6.83
C SER A 10 -2.64 -3.63 -7.41
N ALA A 11 -2.48 -4.77 -8.08
CA ALA A 11 -3.60 -5.50 -8.64
C ALA A 11 -4.62 -5.94 -7.57
N GLY A 12 -4.18 -6.19 -6.33
CA GLY A 12 -5.06 -6.54 -5.22
C GLY A 12 -5.92 -5.38 -4.69
N LEU A 13 -5.58 -4.13 -5.03
CA LEU A 13 -6.35 -2.93 -4.68
C LEU A 13 -7.08 -2.31 -5.88
N ASP A 14 -6.93 -2.90 -7.08
CA ASP A 14 -7.59 -2.45 -8.31
C ASP A 14 -9.05 -2.94 -8.39
N TYR A 15 -9.82 -2.62 -7.35
CA TYR A 15 -11.22 -3.02 -7.21
C TYR A 15 -12.07 -1.82 -6.77
N PRO A 16 -13.17 -1.49 -7.48
CA PRO A 16 -13.95 -0.27 -7.21
C PRO A 16 -14.84 -0.36 -5.96
N GLY A 17 -14.90 -1.52 -5.29
CA GLY A 17 -15.75 -1.76 -4.13
C GLY A 17 -14.98 -1.98 -2.83
N VAL A 18 -15.70 -2.01 -1.71
CA VAL A 18 -15.19 -2.38 -0.39
C VAL A 18 -16.24 -3.24 0.31
N GLY A 19 -15.82 -4.18 1.17
CA GLY A 19 -16.75 -5.05 1.89
C GLY A 19 -17.74 -4.26 2.75
N PRO A 20 -18.99 -4.73 2.94
CA PRO A 20 -20.03 -4.00 3.67
C PRO A 20 -19.66 -3.70 5.12
N GLU A 21 -18.91 -4.59 5.78
CA GLU A 21 -18.41 -4.37 7.13
C GLU A 21 -17.47 -3.15 7.20
N HIS A 22 -16.60 -2.96 6.21
CA HIS A 22 -15.74 -1.78 6.14
C HIS A 22 -16.53 -0.49 5.95
N SER A 23 -17.59 -0.51 5.13
CA SER A 23 -18.50 0.63 4.98
C SER A 23 -19.16 0.98 6.31
N TYR A 24 -19.68 -0.02 7.03
CA TYR A 24 -20.27 0.19 8.35
C TYR A 24 -19.27 0.76 9.37
N LEU A 25 -18.05 0.23 9.41
CA LEU A 25 -16.98 0.73 10.31
C LEU A 25 -16.57 2.18 9.98
N LYS A 26 -16.63 2.57 8.70
CA LYS A 26 -16.41 3.95 8.27
C LYS A 26 -17.54 4.86 8.77
N ASP A 27 -18.79 4.46 8.51
CA ASP A 27 -19.95 5.30 8.79
C ASP A 27 -20.23 5.45 10.29
N SER A 28 -19.86 4.44 11.09
CA SER A 28 -19.88 4.52 12.56
C SER A 28 -18.70 5.30 13.17
N GLY A 29 -17.70 5.70 12.37
CA GLY A 29 -16.49 6.36 12.84
C GLY A 29 -15.50 5.44 13.56
N ARG A 30 -15.72 4.12 13.52
CA ARG A 30 -14.86 3.13 14.19
C ARG A 30 -13.55 2.87 13.44
N ALA A 31 -13.52 3.07 12.13
CA ALA A 31 -12.32 2.97 11.30
C ALA A 31 -12.16 4.19 10.39
N THR A 32 -10.93 4.64 10.22
CA THR A 32 -10.57 5.69 9.24
C THR A 32 -9.93 5.06 8.02
N TYR A 33 -10.35 5.52 6.84
CA TYR A 33 -9.86 5.05 5.56
C TYR A 33 -9.08 6.18 4.89
N ALA A 34 -7.91 5.85 4.37
CA ALA A 34 -7.03 6.77 3.67
C ALA A 34 -6.66 6.21 2.30
N SER A 35 -6.36 7.10 1.36
CA SER A 35 -5.82 6.74 0.06
C SER A 35 -4.32 7.03 0.00
N VAL A 36 -3.63 6.26 -0.81
CA VAL A 36 -2.21 6.40 -1.13
C VAL A 36 -2.09 6.27 -2.64
N THR A 37 -1.26 7.11 -3.25
CA THR A 37 -0.99 7.10 -4.68
C THR A 37 0.03 6.02 -5.06
N ASP A 38 0.05 5.61 -6.33
CA ASP A 38 1.01 4.61 -6.83
C ASP A 38 2.48 5.00 -6.55
N SER A 39 2.82 6.29 -6.69
CA SER A 39 4.18 6.78 -6.43
C SER A 39 4.56 6.71 -4.95
N GLU A 40 3.62 7.00 -4.05
CA GLU A 40 3.81 6.86 -2.61
C GLU A 40 3.96 5.37 -2.23
N ALA A 41 3.15 4.49 -2.81
CA ALA A 41 3.25 3.05 -2.59
C ALA A 41 4.61 2.51 -3.05
N LEU A 42 5.10 2.92 -4.22
CA LEU A 42 6.46 2.58 -4.69
C LEU A 42 7.54 3.08 -3.74
N ALA A 43 7.41 4.30 -3.22
CA ALA A 43 8.33 4.82 -2.20
C ALA A 43 8.29 3.98 -0.91
N GLY A 44 7.10 3.54 -0.48
CA GLY A 44 6.92 2.63 0.65
C GLY A 44 7.58 1.26 0.43
N PHE A 45 7.43 0.70 -0.77
CA PHE A 45 8.05 -0.56 -1.18
C PHE A 45 9.58 -0.49 -1.05
N HIS A 46 10.20 0.54 -1.62
CA HIS A 46 11.65 0.76 -1.55
C HIS A 46 12.11 1.02 -0.13
N ARG A 47 11.35 1.79 0.65
CA ARG A 47 11.71 2.14 2.03
C ARG A 47 11.83 0.90 2.90
N LEU A 48 10.80 0.04 2.90
CA LEU A 48 10.82 -1.17 3.72
C LEU A 48 11.91 -2.15 3.24
N SER A 49 12.08 -2.29 1.93
CA SER A 49 13.09 -3.18 1.34
C SER A 49 14.51 -2.75 1.71
N ARG A 50 14.81 -1.44 1.70
CA ARG A 50 16.16 -0.93 1.94
C ARG A 50 16.52 -0.84 3.41
N LEU A 51 15.54 -0.48 4.26
CA LEU A 51 15.79 -0.28 5.69
C LEU A 51 15.76 -1.60 6.46
N GLU A 52 14.83 -2.49 6.13
CA GLU A 52 14.57 -3.71 6.92
C GLU A 52 14.89 -5.01 6.16
N GLY A 53 15.25 -4.93 4.87
CA GLY A 53 15.50 -6.12 4.05
C GLY A 53 14.24 -6.93 3.73
N ILE A 54 13.05 -6.38 4.00
CA ILE A 54 11.76 -7.03 3.76
C ILE A 54 11.20 -6.50 2.44
N ILE A 55 10.94 -7.38 1.48
CA ILE A 55 10.31 -7.02 0.21
C ILE A 55 8.79 -7.16 0.36
N PRO A 56 8.02 -6.07 0.53
CA PRO A 56 6.58 -6.16 0.75
C PRO A 56 5.82 -6.36 -0.55
N ALA A 57 4.63 -6.96 -0.47
CA ALA A 57 3.66 -6.86 -1.57
C ALA A 57 3.29 -5.38 -1.83
N LEU A 58 2.89 -5.02 -3.06
CA LEU A 58 2.48 -3.65 -3.36
C LEU A 58 1.26 -3.20 -2.55
N GLU A 59 0.35 -4.11 -2.19
CA GLU A 59 -0.77 -3.86 -1.27
C GLU A 59 -0.25 -3.42 0.10
N THR A 60 0.77 -4.12 0.63
CA THR A 60 1.40 -3.80 1.91
C THR A 60 2.17 -2.48 1.84
N ALA A 61 2.78 -2.18 0.68
CA ALA A 61 3.53 -0.95 0.47
C ALA A 61 2.66 0.30 0.59
N HIS A 62 1.36 0.23 0.26
CA HIS A 62 0.40 1.32 0.51
C HIS A 62 0.29 1.64 2.00
N ALA A 63 0.19 0.61 2.87
CA ALA A 63 0.12 0.82 4.31
C ALA A 63 1.43 1.42 4.86
N ILE A 64 2.59 0.97 4.38
CA ILE A 64 3.90 1.51 4.76
C ILE A 64 4.03 2.98 4.33
N ALA A 65 3.60 3.32 3.12
CA ALA A 65 3.63 4.70 2.65
C ALA A 65 2.77 5.62 3.53
N TYR A 66 1.57 5.16 3.89
CA TYR A 66 0.67 5.90 4.76
C TYR A 66 1.24 6.21 6.15
N LEU A 67 2.17 5.38 6.67
CA LEU A 67 2.82 5.65 7.95
C LEU A 67 3.55 6.99 7.98
N SER A 68 4.06 7.50 6.86
CA SER A 68 4.71 8.82 6.81
C SER A 68 3.74 9.96 7.13
N THR A 69 2.45 9.76 6.86
CA THR A 69 1.37 10.71 7.19
C THR A 69 0.78 10.44 8.58
N LEU A 70 0.65 9.16 8.95
CA LEU A 70 0.03 8.75 10.22
C LEU A 70 0.96 8.98 11.41
N ALA A 71 2.24 8.61 11.32
CA ALA A 71 3.15 8.60 12.48
C ALA A 71 3.31 9.98 13.14
N PRO A 72 3.48 11.11 12.40
CA PRO A 72 3.53 12.43 13.02
C PRO A 72 2.24 12.82 13.76
N ARG A 73 1.08 12.35 13.28
CA ARG A 73 -0.23 12.60 13.89
C ARG A 73 -0.49 11.69 15.09
N HIS A 74 0.08 10.49 15.07
CA HIS A 74 0.01 9.53 16.16
C HIS A 74 0.85 10.00 17.35
N GLY A 75 2.02 10.60 17.10
CA GLY A 75 2.91 11.08 18.15
C GLY A 75 3.26 9.96 19.15
N ASP A 76 3.18 10.27 20.44
CA ASP A 76 3.56 9.34 21.53
C ASP A 76 2.39 8.48 22.04
N ARG A 77 1.35 8.25 21.23
CA ARG A 77 0.16 7.45 21.61
C ARG A 77 0.43 5.94 21.72
N GLY A 78 1.69 5.50 21.69
CA GLY A 78 2.10 4.11 21.81
C GLY A 78 2.46 3.45 20.46
N PRO A 79 2.68 2.13 20.44
CA PRO A 79 3.14 1.42 19.26
C PRO A 79 2.08 1.42 18.14
N ILE A 80 2.55 1.41 16.88
CA ILE A 80 1.72 1.20 15.69
C ILE A 80 1.87 -0.25 15.25
N LEU A 81 0.77 -0.99 15.18
CA LEU A 81 0.72 -2.32 14.61
C LEU A 81 0.29 -2.23 13.13
N LEU A 82 1.10 -2.79 12.24
CA LEU A 82 0.83 -2.83 10.80
C LEU A 82 0.70 -4.27 10.31
N CYS A 83 -0.32 -4.54 9.50
CA CYS A 83 -0.50 -5.83 8.84
C CYS A 83 0.36 -5.89 7.57
N LEU A 84 1.41 -6.72 7.57
CA LEU A 84 2.15 -7.09 6.37
C LEU A 84 1.38 -8.21 5.66
N SER A 85 0.45 -7.82 4.79
CA SER A 85 -0.50 -8.75 4.15
C SER A 85 0.16 -9.76 3.20
N GLY A 86 1.35 -9.46 2.69
CA GLY A 86 2.07 -10.36 1.79
C GLY A 86 3.50 -9.94 1.48
N ARG A 87 4.23 -10.87 0.86
CA ARG A 87 5.59 -10.67 0.33
C ARG A 87 5.56 -10.26 -1.15
N GLY A 88 6.53 -9.46 -1.57
CA GLY A 88 6.56 -8.81 -2.88
C GLY A 88 7.37 -9.53 -3.96
N ASP A 89 7.72 -10.80 -3.80
CA ASP A 89 8.55 -11.52 -4.79
C ASP A 89 8.00 -11.44 -6.22
N LYS A 90 6.68 -11.48 -6.37
CA LYS A 90 5.98 -11.38 -7.67
C LYS A 90 5.91 -9.93 -8.17
N ASP A 91 5.99 -8.97 -7.27
CA ASP A 91 5.85 -7.54 -7.57
C ASP A 91 7.16 -6.91 -8.05
N VAL A 92 8.32 -7.50 -7.74
CA VAL A 92 9.64 -6.96 -8.15
C VAL A 92 9.71 -6.70 -9.66
N ALA A 93 9.23 -7.65 -10.47
CA ALA A 93 9.22 -7.49 -11.92
C ALA A 93 8.25 -6.39 -12.39
N HIS A 94 7.10 -6.26 -11.70
CA HIS A 94 6.14 -5.21 -11.98
C HIS A 94 6.70 -3.82 -11.63
N VAL A 95 7.28 -3.68 -10.44
CA VAL A 95 7.96 -2.45 -9.98
C VAL A 95 9.07 -2.05 -10.93
N ALA A 96 9.96 -2.98 -11.31
CA ALA A 96 11.03 -2.70 -12.26
C ALA A 96 10.50 -2.18 -13.60
N ARG A 97 9.42 -2.80 -14.13
CA ARG A 97 8.78 -2.37 -15.37
C ARG A 97 8.15 -0.98 -15.24
N VAL A 98 7.43 -0.70 -14.15
CA VAL A 98 6.79 0.60 -13.89
C VAL A 98 7.84 1.71 -13.77
N GLU A 99 8.99 1.42 -13.20
CA GLU A 99 10.10 2.38 -13.06
C GLU A 99 11.03 2.45 -14.29
N GLY A 100 10.77 1.69 -15.35
CA GLY A 100 11.63 1.65 -16.54
C GLY A 100 13.02 1.05 -16.28
N ARG A 101 13.19 0.26 -15.23
CA ARG A 101 14.45 -0.44 -14.91
C ARG A 101 14.48 -1.79 -15.64
N SER A 102 15.58 -2.09 -16.32
CA SER A 102 15.86 -3.44 -16.81
C SER A 102 16.26 -4.34 -15.63
N LEU A 103 15.62 -5.51 -15.51
CA LEU A 103 16.10 -6.56 -14.60
C LEU A 103 17.47 -7.02 -15.09
N PRO A 104 18.44 -7.26 -14.18
CA PRO A 104 19.74 -7.80 -14.58
C PRO A 104 19.52 -9.12 -15.31
N ARG A 105 20.05 -9.21 -16.54
CA ARG A 105 20.07 -10.47 -17.29
C ARG A 105 21.03 -11.41 -16.56
N SER A 106 20.52 -12.57 -16.14
CA SER A 106 21.32 -13.69 -15.63
C SER A 106 22.28 -14.20 -16.70
#